data_AF-F4PNA5-F1
#
_entry.id   AF-F4PNA5-F1
#
_cell.length_a   1.000
_cell.length_b   1.000
_cell.length_c   1.000
_cell.angle_alpha   90.00
_cell.angle_beta   90.00
_cell.angle_gamma   90.00
#
_symmetry.space_group_name_H-M   'P 1'
#
loop_
_entity.id
_entity.type
_entity.pdbx_description
1 polymer ?
#
loop_
_entity_poly.entity_id
_entity_poly.type
_entity_poly.pdbx_seq_one_letter_code
_entity_poly.pdbx_strand_id
1 'polypeptide(L)'
;MAVALDQQHLCALKASDFFNNSCTLEQRHHIMTTMDIKLYESYIFLGKPDDYLRILVAPLPPQPTAERCYQLVGNTNEIDEVMVKYPPTHYTYGCSYNSKTIHELVYSNWNQGARLYFLHPYMMGDNSSAFEWGYAAWCKGLLDQPDKDKWVHGYYKLENGRMVRYGSNDQSWGRLYIKPIC
;
A
#
# COMPACT_ATOMS: atom_id res chain seq x y z
N MET A 1 -17.16 16.15 4.81
CA MET A 1 -15.74 15.82 5.03
C MET A 1 -15.55 14.70 6.05
N ALA A 2 -16.15 14.76 7.24
CA ALA A 2 -16.05 13.67 8.25
C ALA A 2 -16.46 12.28 7.72
N VAL A 3 -17.59 12.19 7.02
CA VAL A 3 -18.13 10.93 6.46
C VAL A 3 -17.17 10.23 5.49
N ALA A 4 -16.34 10.98 4.75
CA ALA A 4 -15.39 10.40 3.80
C ALA A 4 -14.13 9.83 4.51
N LEU A 5 -13.72 10.45 5.62
CA LEU A 5 -12.61 9.96 6.44
C LEU A 5 -13.01 8.70 7.22
N ASP A 6 -14.24 8.68 7.76
CA ASP A 6 -14.76 7.53 8.49
C ASP A 6 -14.89 6.29 7.59
N GLN A 7 -15.32 6.49 6.33
CA GLN A 7 -15.39 5.42 5.33
C GLN A 7 -14.00 4.85 5.01
N GLN A 8 -12.97 5.69 4.94
CA GLN A 8 -11.60 5.28 4.64
C GLN A 8 -10.98 4.48 5.80
N HIS A 9 -11.22 4.91 7.05
CA HIS A 9 -10.79 4.17 8.24
C HIS A 9 -11.50 2.82 8.38
N LEU A 10 -12.80 2.76 8.06
CA LEU A 10 -13.56 1.51 8.02
C LEU A 10 -13.03 0.55 6.94
N CYS A 11 -12.68 1.06 5.76
CA CYS A 11 -12.06 0.24 4.71
C CYS A 11 -10.69 -0.30 5.13
N ALA A 12 -9.85 0.54 5.73
CA ALA A 12 -8.53 0.11 6.23
C ALA A 12 -8.65 -0.92 7.37
N LEU A 13 -9.61 -0.74 8.28
CA LEU A 13 -9.85 -1.66 9.38
C LEU A 13 -10.37 -3.02 8.89
N LYS A 14 -11.34 -3.02 7.95
CA LYS A 14 -11.87 -4.25 7.32
C LYS A 14 -10.81 -5.00 6.52
N ALA A 15 -9.82 -4.31 5.97
CA ALA A 15 -8.70 -4.92 5.25
C ALA A 15 -7.57 -5.40 6.19
N SER A 16 -7.63 -5.09 7.49
CA SER A 16 -6.56 -5.43 8.42
C SER A 16 -6.61 -6.89 8.88
N ASP A 17 -5.44 -7.49 9.09
CA ASP A 17 -5.30 -8.83 9.66
C ASP A 17 -5.84 -8.91 11.09
N PHE A 18 -5.74 -7.82 11.86
CA PHE A 18 -6.30 -7.76 13.20
C PHE A 18 -7.81 -7.98 13.20
N PHE A 19 -8.53 -7.28 12.33
CA PHE A 19 -9.99 -7.41 12.23
C PHE A 19 -10.41 -8.79 11.72
N ASN A 20 -9.69 -9.36 10.76
CA ASN A 20 -10.08 -10.61 10.12
C ASN A 20 -9.62 -11.87 10.85
N ASN A 21 -8.46 -11.82 11.51
CA ASN A 21 -7.80 -13.00 12.07
C ASN A 21 -7.69 -12.97 13.61
N SER A 22 -7.80 -11.80 14.25
CA SER A 22 -7.65 -11.67 15.71
C SER A 22 -8.96 -11.37 16.44
N CYS A 23 -9.90 -10.63 15.83
CA CYS A 23 -11.18 -10.33 16.45
C CYS A 23 -12.15 -11.52 16.38
N THR A 24 -12.86 -11.78 17.48
CA THR A 24 -14.03 -12.67 17.48
C THR A 24 -15.18 -12.06 16.69
N LEU A 25 -16.16 -12.87 16.30
CA LEU A 25 -17.33 -12.42 15.54
C LEU A 25 -18.11 -11.31 16.29
N GLU A 26 -18.27 -11.46 17.60
CA GLU A 26 -18.94 -10.49 18.46
C GLU A 26 -18.18 -9.16 18.55
N GLN A 27 -16.85 -9.22 18.61
CA GLN A 27 -15.99 -8.03 18.63
C GLN A 27 -16.05 -7.27 17.30
N ARG A 28 -16.00 -7.98 16.17
CA ARG A 28 -16.16 -7.36 14.84
C ARG A 28 -17.51 -6.67 14.71
N HIS A 29 -18.58 -7.32 15.19
CA HIS A 29 -19.92 -6.76 15.20
C HIS A 29 -20.01 -5.48 16.04
N HIS A 30 -19.44 -5.49 17.25
CA HIS A 30 -19.44 -4.32 18.12
C HIS A 30 -18.69 -3.12 17.50
N ILE A 31 -17.53 -3.37 16.88
CA ILE A 31 -16.72 -2.33 16.23
C ILE A 31 -17.45 -1.74 15.01
N MET A 32 -18.07 -2.59 14.19
CA MET A 32 -18.81 -2.15 13.01
C MET A 32 -20.07 -1.34 13.35
N THR A 33 -20.81 -1.75 14.38
CA THR A 33 -22.06 -1.10 14.79
C THR A 33 -21.83 0.21 15.53
N THR A 34 -20.69 0.36 16.20
CA THR A 34 -20.30 1.61 16.88
C THR A 34 -19.68 2.64 15.93
N MET A 35 -19.09 2.21 14.81
CA MET A 35 -18.47 3.10 13.81
C MET A 35 -19.37 3.48 12.63
N ASP A 36 -20.46 2.73 12.35
CA ASP A 36 -21.31 2.94 11.17
C ASP A 36 -22.81 3.01 11.52
N ILE A 37 -23.18 3.98 12.37
CA ILE A 37 -24.56 4.18 12.86
C ILE A 37 -25.56 4.41 11.71
N LYS A 38 -25.15 5.08 10.63
CA LYS A 38 -26.06 5.49 9.53
C LYS A 38 -26.46 4.34 8.61
N LEU A 39 -25.57 3.37 8.37
CA LEU A 39 -25.91 2.20 7.55
C LEU A 39 -26.86 1.26 8.32
N TYR A 40 -26.63 1.07 9.63
CA TYR A 40 -27.46 0.21 10.47
C TYR A 40 -28.92 0.70 10.56
N GLU A 41 -29.12 2.01 10.74
CA GLU A 41 -30.47 2.62 10.77
C GLU A 41 -31.23 2.43 9.44
N SER A 42 -30.54 2.54 8.29
CA SER A 42 -31.17 2.38 6.97
C SER A 42 -31.67 0.96 6.68
N TYR A 43 -31.03 -0.06 7.24
CA TYR A 43 -31.39 -1.47 7.03
C TYR A 43 -32.48 -1.97 7.99
N ILE A 44 -32.55 -1.43 9.21
CA ILE A 44 -33.68 -1.68 10.12
C ILE A 44 -34.97 -1.07 9.55
N PHE A 45 -34.89 0.12 8.92
CA PHE A 45 -36.05 0.80 8.36
C PHE A 45 -36.72 0.04 7.20
N LEU A 46 -35.96 -0.80 6.49
CA LEU A 46 -36.47 -1.63 5.38
C LEU A 46 -37.06 -2.98 5.83
N GLY A 47 -37.12 -3.24 7.14
CA GLY A 47 -37.79 -4.42 7.70
C GLY A 47 -37.11 -5.76 7.38
N LYS A 48 -35.81 -5.75 7.03
CA LYS A 48 -35.04 -6.96 6.69
C LYS A 48 -33.73 -7.08 7.49
N PRO A 49 -33.79 -7.14 8.83
CA PRO A 49 -32.60 -7.30 9.66
C PRO A 49 -31.81 -8.58 9.34
N ASP A 50 -32.51 -9.65 8.95
CA ASP A 50 -31.89 -10.94 8.62
C ASP A 50 -31.12 -10.94 7.29
N ASP A 51 -31.50 -10.09 6.32
CA ASP A 51 -30.76 -9.94 5.07
C ASP A 51 -29.46 -9.17 5.28
N TYR A 52 -29.42 -8.22 6.23
CA TYR A 52 -28.18 -7.54 6.62
C TYR A 52 -27.18 -8.52 7.26
N LEU A 53 -27.67 -9.40 8.13
CA LEU A 53 -26.88 -10.49 8.69
C LEU A 53 -26.39 -11.45 7.60
N ARG A 54 -27.20 -11.80 6.59
CA ARG A 54 -26.76 -12.63 5.47
C ARG A 54 -25.70 -11.97 4.59
N ILE A 55 -25.75 -10.65 4.37
CA ILE A 55 -24.74 -9.92 3.60
C ILE A 55 -23.42 -9.82 4.38
N LEU A 56 -23.46 -9.75 5.71
CA LEU A 56 -22.28 -9.71 6.58
C LEU A 56 -21.70 -11.09 6.90
N VAL A 57 -22.51 -12.15 6.86
CA VAL A 57 -22.16 -13.54 7.25
C VAL A 57 -22.02 -14.46 6.04
N ALA A 58 -22.44 -14.04 4.84
CA ALA A 58 -22.06 -14.75 3.62
C ALA A 58 -20.53 -14.84 3.64
N PRO A 59 -19.94 -16.04 3.64
CA PRO A 59 -18.52 -16.14 3.36
C PRO A 59 -18.35 -15.41 2.04
N LEU A 60 -17.49 -14.38 2.02
CA LEU A 60 -17.07 -13.78 0.78
C LEU A 60 -16.78 -14.96 -0.16
N PRO A 61 -17.32 -14.96 -1.41
CA PRO A 61 -16.95 -15.99 -2.38
C PRO A 61 -15.46 -16.13 -2.26
N PRO A 62 -14.91 -17.36 -2.06
CA PRO A 62 -13.53 -17.56 -1.62
C PRO A 62 -12.71 -16.58 -2.41
N GLN A 63 -12.22 -15.53 -1.72
CA GLN A 63 -11.42 -14.51 -2.37
C GLN A 63 -10.36 -15.34 -3.06
N PRO A 64 -10.17 -15.23 -4.39
CA PRO A 64 -9.18 -16.05 -5.06
C PRO A 64 -7.93 -15.90 -4.21
N THR A 65 -7.44 -17.02 -3.68
CA THR A 65 -6.29 -17.08 -2.80
C THR A 65 -5.12 -16.55 -3.59
N ALA A 66 -4.99 -15.24 -3.58
CA ALA A 66 -4.14 -14.45 -4.41
C ALA A 66 -3.39 -13.50 -3.47
N GLU A 67 -2.77 -13.98 -2.39
CA GLU A 67 -1.43 -14.57 -2.53
C GLU A 67 -1.09 -15.14 -3.92
N ARG A 68 -1.16 -14.29 -4.95
CA ARG A 68 -0.48 -14.51 -6.20
C ARG A 68 0.95 -14.16 -5.85
N CYS A 69 1.67 -15.17 -5.36
CA CYS A 69 2.98 -15.07 -4.75
C CYS A 69 3.84 -14.10 -5.57
N TYR A 70 4.19 -12.98 -4.95
CA TYR A 70 5.17 -12.07 -5.50
C TYR A 70 6.42 -12.88 -5.87
N GLN A 71 6.76 -12.89 -7.15
CA GLN A 71 7.96 -13.57 -7.64
C GLN A 71 9.12 -12.59 -7.58
N LEU A 72 10.21 -12.97 -6.92
CA LEU A 72 11.46 -12.21 -6.95
C LEU A 72 12.03 -12.25 -8.37
N VAL A 73 12.31 -11.06 -8.95
CA VAL A 73 12.77 -10.95 -10.34
C VAL A 73 14.04 -10.11 -10.51
N GLY A 74 14.51 -9.46 -9.44
CA GLY A 74 15.74 -8.67 -9.47
C GLY A 74 15.80 -7.66 -8.34
N ASN A 75 16.45 -6.54 -8.60
CA ASN A 75 16.57 -5.39 -7.71
C ASN A 75 16.04 -4.11 -8.38
N THR A 76 15.82 -3.06 -7.59
CA THR A 76 15.25 -1.79 -8.10
C THR A 76 16.14 -1.06 -9.11
N ASN A 77 17.46 -1.30 -9.14
CA ASN A 77 18.35 -0.77 -10.19
C ASN A 77 18.21 -1.47 -11.55
N GLU A 78 17.59 -2.65 -11.58
CA GLU A 78 17.38 -3.48 -12.77
C GLU A 78 15.96 -3.27 -13.35
N ILE A 79 15.18 -2.34 -12.78
CA ILE A 79 13.76 -2.14 -13.12
C ILE A 79 13.53 -1.90 -14.62
N ASP A 80 14.46 -1.21 -15.30
CA ASP A 80 14.35 -0.93 -16.74
C ASP A 80 14.37 -2.24 -17.56
N GLU A 81 15.22 -3.20 -17.20
CA GLU A 81 15.30 -4.52 -17.85
C GLU A 81 14.13 -5.43 -17.45
N VAL A 82 13.76 -5.38 -16.16
CA VAL A 82 12.63 -6.16 -15.63
C VAL A 82 11.32 -5.74 -16.28
N MET A 83 11.11 -4.45 -16.53
CA MET A 83 9.92 -3.92 -17.21
C MET A 83 9.80 -4.38 -18.67
N VAL A 84 10.90 -4.64 -19.36
CA VAL A 84 10.86 -5.22 -20.71
C VAL A 84 10.33 -6.65 -20.66
N LYS A 85 10.74 -7.44 -19.66
CA LYS A 85 10.33 -8.85 -19.52
C LYS A 85 8.93 -9.01 -18.92
N TYR A 86 8.55 -8.13 -18.01
CA TYR A 86 7.31 -8.20 -17.24
C TYR A 86 6.59 -6.87 -17.27
N PRO A 87 5.94 -6.47 -18.38
CA PRO A 87 5.44 -5.11 -18.56
C PRO A 87 4.38 -4.69 -17.52
N PRO A 88 4.35 -3.41 -17.08
CA PRO A 88 3.42 -2.89 -16.07
C PRO A 88 1.93 -3.01 -16.47
N THR A 89 1.63 -3.24 -17.75
CA THR A 89 0.27 -3.48 -18.24
C THR A 89 -0.28 -4.85 -17.84
N HIS A 90 0.59 -5.79 -17.45
CA HIS A 90 0.21 -7.16 -17.07
C HIS A 90 0.66 -7.52 -15.65
N TYR A 91 1.55 -6.73 -15.04
CA TYR A 91 2.14 -7.03 -13.74
C TYR A 91 2.12 -5.82 -12.80
N THR A 92 1.85 -6.09 -11.53
CA THR A 92 2.09 -5.16 -10.42
C THR A 92 3.47 -5.42 -9.85
N TYR A 93 4.22 -4.36 -9.53
CA TYR A 93 5.53 -4.46 -8.90
C TYR A 93 5.42 -4.35 -7.39
N GLY A 94 6.32 -5.02 -6.70
CA GLY A 94 6.48 -4.91 -5.26
C GLY A 94 7.95 -4.84 -4.88
N CYS A 95 8.22 -4.36 -3.68
CA CYS A 95 9.57 -4.30 -3.15
C CYS A 95 9.61 -4.60 -1.66
N SER A 96 10.68 -5.25 -1.23
CA SER A 96 11.10 -5.26 0.17
C SER A 96 12.40 -4.46 0.30
N TYR A 97 12.36 -3.43 1.14
CA TYR A 97 13.49 -2.56 1.48
C TYR A 97 13.40 -2.16 2.94
N ASN A 98 14.40 -2.55 3.74
CA ASN A 98 14.41 -2.41 5.21
C ASN A 98 13.13 -2.94 5.90
N SER A 99 12.41 -3.85 5.23
CA SER A 99 11.16 -4.45 5.67
C SER A 99 11.14 -5.93 5.30
N LYS A 100 10.45 -6.74 6.10
CA LYS A 100 10.17 -8.15 5.80
C LYS A 100 8.93 -8.33 4.92
N THR A 101 8.14 -7.26 4.74
CA THR A 101 6.92 -7.25 3.95
C THR A 101 7.20 -6.69 2.55
N ILE A 102 6.54 -7.26 1.56
CA ILE A 102 6.56 -6.74 0.18
C ILE A 102 5.48 -5.68 0.07
N HIS A 103 5.87 -4.46 -0.26
CA HIS A 103 4.96 -3.34 -0.49
C HIS A 103 4.88 -3.05 -1.98
N GLU A 104 3.70 -2.67 -2.47
CA GLU A 104 3.51 -2.30 -3.87
C GLU A 104 4.33 -1.09 -4.26
N LEU A 105 4.91 -1.15 -5.46
CA LEU A 105 5.65 -0.07 -6.09
C LEU A 105 4.84 0.57 -7.21
N VAL A 106 5.05 1.87 -7.35
CA VAL A 106 4.59 2.68 -8.46
C VAL A 106 5.81 3.14 -9.25
N TYR A 107 5.82 2.85 -10.55
CA TYR A 107 6.71 3.46 -11.50
C TYR A 107 6.02 4.68 -12.11
N SER A 108 6.69 5.84 -12.10
CA SER A 108 6.20 7.07 -12.72
C SER A 108 7.31 7.74 -13.49
N ASN A 109 7.05 8.03 -14.77
CA ASN A 109 7.88 8.83 -15.65
C ASN A 109 7.30 10.24 -15.87
N TRP A 110 6.53 10.76 -14.90
CA TRP A 110 5.89 12.06 -15.07
C TRP A 110 6.92 13.18 -15.28
N ASN A 111 6.71 13.93 -16.36
CA ASN A 111 7.53 15.04 -16.83
C ASN A 111 8.99 14.64 -17.14
N GLN A 112 9.90 14.85 -16.18
CA GLN A 112 11.32 14.57 -16.34
C GLN A 112 11.77 13.47 -15.37
N GLY A 113 12.51 12.52 -15.93
CA GLY A 113 13.08 11.37 -15.23
C GLY A 113 12.03 10.37 -14.77
N ALA A 114 12.51 9.28 -14.18
CA ALA A 114 11.71 8.19 -13.66
C ALA A 114 11.80 8.14 -12.13
N ARG A 115 10.72 7.69 -11.51
CA ARG A 115 10.56 7.51 -10.08
C ARG A 115 9.96 6.14 -9.83
N LEU A 116 10.59 5.37 -8.96
CA LEU A 116 10.08 4.12 -8.44
C LEU A 116 9.90 4.31 -6.94
N TYR A 117 8.67 4.28 -6.46
CA TYR A 117 8.35 4.58 -5.05
C TYR A 117 7.22 3.68 -4.55
N PHE A 118 7.10 3.53 -3.23
CA PHE A 118 6.03 2.73 -2.64
C PHE A 118 4.67 3.41 -2.79
N LEU A 119 3.64 2.64 -3.15
CA LEU A 119 2.27 3.13 -3.36
C LEU A 119 1.73 3.86 -2.12
N HIS A 120 2.05 3.33 -0.94
CA HIS A 120 1.67 3.91 0.34
C HIS A 120 2.93 4.27 1.14
N PRO A 121 2.97 5.48 1.73
CA PRO A 121 3.93 5.77 2.79
C PRO A 121 3.80 4.74 3.93
N TYR A 122 4.89 4.51 4.63
CA TYR A 122 4.96 3.66 5.82
C TYR A 122 5.76 4.37 6.93
N MET A 123 5.65 3.85 8.15
CA MET A 123 6.42 4.36 9.29
C MET A 123 7.90 4.01 9.10
N MET A 124 8.75 5.03 9.15
CA MET A 124 10.22 4.91 9.08
C MET A 124 10.84 5.45 10.37
N GLY A 125 12.09 5.07 10.65
CA GLY A 125 12.87 5.51 11.80
C GLY A 125 13.34 4.34 12.67
N ASP A 126 14.59 4.42 13.13
CA ASP A 126 15.25 3.33 13.85
C ASP A 126 15.05 3.39 15.38
N ASN A 127 14.42 4.46 15.89
CA ASN A 127 14.16 4.64 17.31
C ASN A 127 12.79 5.26 17.58
N SER A 128 12.29 5.08 18.80
CA SER A 128 10.94 5.48 19.23
C SER A 128 10.66 6.98 19.15
N SER A 129 11.68 7.82 19.06
CA SER A 129 11.56 9.27 18.96
C SER A 129 11.70 9.82 17.52
N ALA A 130 12.02 8.97 16.55
CA ALA A 130 12.33 9.35 15.17
C ALA A 130 11.33 8.78 14.15
N PHE A 131 10.14 8.42 14.61
CA PHE A 131 9.10 7.86 13.77
C PHE A 131 8.47 8.91 12.86
N GLU A 132 8.65 8.73 11.55
CA GLU A 132 8.15 9.62 10.51
C GLU A 132 7.41 8.82 9.44
N TRP A 133 6.32 9.37 8.91
CA TRP A 133 5.65 8.81 7.73
C TRP A 133 6.45 9.15 6.49
N GLY A 134 6.77 8.15 5.68
CA GLY A 134 7.53 8.37 4.46
C GLY A 134 7.71 7.12 3.64
N TYR A 135 8.68 7.15 2.72
CA TYR A 135 9.12 5.96 2.00
C TYR A 135 10.56 6.12 1.48
N ALA A 136 11.17 4.99 1.15
CA ALA A 136 12.29 4.97 0.20
C ALA A 136 11.77 5.09 -1.23
N ALA A 137 12.52 5.79 -2.09
CA ALA A 137 12.27 5.83 -3.53
C ALA A 137 13.58 5.81 -4.30
N TRP A 138 13.49 5.34 -5.54
CA TRP A 138 14.59 5.34 -6.49
C TRP A 138 14.23 6.28 -7.64
N CYS A 139 15.15 7.17 -7.99
CA CYS A 139 14.95 8.16 -9.04
C CYS A 139 16.06 8.07 -10.08
N LYS A 140 15.74 8.31 -11.35
CA LYS A 140 16.70 8.36 -12.45
C LYS A 140 16.39 9.52 -13.37
N GLY A 141 17.40 10.28 -13.79
CA GLY A 141 17.26 11.34 -14.77
C GLY A 141 16.49 12.59 -14.30
N LEU A 142 16.35 12.81 -12.98
CA LEU A 142 15.79 14.06 -12.46
C LEU A 142 16.71 15.25 -12.76
N LEU A 143 16.14 16.46 -12.80
CA LEU A 143 16.88 17.68 -13.18
C LEU A 143 18.06 17.96 -12.25
N ASP A 144 17.84 17.78 -10.96
CA ASP A 144 18.73 18.04 -9.83
C ASP A 144 19.62 16.83 -9.47
N GLN A 145 19.51 15.73 -10.21
CA GLN A 145 20.29 14.53 -9.97
C GLN A 145 21.69 14.63 -10.62
N PRO A 146 22.79 14.42 -9.87
CA PRO A 146 24.15 14.54 -10.41
C PRO A 146 24.45 13.55 -11.54
N ASP A 147 24.01 12.30 -11.36
CA ASP A 147 24.16 11.22 -12.35
C ASP A 147 22.79 10.85 -12.90
N LYS A 148 22.51 11.27 -14.14
CA LYS A 148 21.20 11.11 -14.78
C LYS A 148 20.96 9.71 -15.32
N ASP A 149 22.01 8.93 -15.52
CA ASP A 149 21.94 7.61 -16.14
C ASP A 149 21.82 6.47 -15.12
N LYS A 150 21.87 6.81 -13.82
CA LYS A 150 21.76 5.83 -12.73
C LYS A 150 20.51 6.03 -11.91
N TRP A 151 19.95 4.92 -11.45
CA TRP A 151 18.98 4.94 -10.36
C TRP A 151 19.69 5.37 -9.08
N VAL A 152 19.12 6.33 -8.35
CA VAL A 152 19.66 6.84 -7.09
C VAL A 152 18.58 6.71 -6.03
N HIS A 153 18.97 6.18 -4.87
CA HIS A 153 18.08 5.97 -3.75
C HIS A 153 17.93 7.24 -2.90
N GLY A 154 16.73 7.49 -2.37
CA GLY A 154 16.46 8.58 -1.45
C GLY A 154 15.33 8.27 -0.49
N TYR A 155 15.41 8.84 0.72
CA TYR A 155 14.34 8.80 1.70
C TYR A 155 13.51 10.08 1.59
N TYR A 156 12.19 9.90 1.60
CA TYR A 156 11.20 10.96 1.53
C TYR A 156 10.27 10.85 2.71
N LYS A 157 9.98 11.98 3.36
CA LYS A 157 9.07 12.05 4.50
C LYS A 157 7.96 13.05 4.27
N LEU A 158 6.83 12.83 4.91
CA LEU A 158 5.68 13.70 4.85
C LEU A 158 5.91 14.92 5.76
N GLU A 159 6.05 16.09 5.15
CA GLU A 159 6.14 17.37 5.87
C GLU A 159 5.15 18.35 5.25
N ASN A 160 4.28 18.95 6.08
CA ASN A 160 3.32 19.98 5.64
C ASN A 160 2.49 19.55 4.40
N GLY A 161 2.05 18.28 4.36
CA GLY A 161 1.22 17.73 3.28
C GLY A 161 1.97 17.38 1.99
N ARG A 162 3.31 17.45 1.97
CA ARG A 162 4.13 17.08 0.81
C ARG A 162 5.24 16.10 1.20
N MET A 163 5.67 15.29 0.23
CA MET A 163 6.83 14.43 0.40
C MET A 163 8.10 15.23 0.14
N VAL A 164 8.98 15.29 1.14
CA VAL A 164 10.25 16.03 1.10
C VAL A 164 11.39 15.03 1.21
N ARG A 165 12.36 15.12 0.30
CA ARG A 165 13.60 14.34 0.38
C ARG A 165 14.42 14.83 1.56
N TYR A 166 14.82 13.94 2.45
CA TYR A 166 15.59 14.31 3.65
C TYR A 166 16.89 13.51 3.83
N GLY A 167 17.09 12.45 3.05
CA GLY A 167 18.29 11.63 3.13
C GLY A 167 18.51 10.76 1.91
N SER A 168 19.66 10.08 1.88
CA SER A 168 20.03 9.12 0.85
C SER A 168 21.09 8.16 1.40
N ASN A 169 21.08 6.94 0.89
CA ASN A 169 22.15 5.95 1.08
C ASN A 169 22.92 5.76 -0.24
N ASP A 170 22.97 6.78 -1.11
CA ASP A 170 23.53 6.74 -2.45
C ASP A 170 23.03 5.54 -3.28
N GLN A 171 23.85 4.50 -3.46
CA GLN A 171 23.49 3.26 -4.16
C GLN A 171 22.99 2.21 -3.18
N SER A 172 21.68 2.18 -2.97
CA SER A 172 21.01 1.16 -2.17
C SER A 172 19.82 0.63 -2.94
N TRP A 173 19.61 -0.68 -2.96
CA TRP A 173 18.62 -1.34 -3.81
C TRP A 173 17.66 -2.18 -3.00
N GLY A 174 16.38 -2.08 -3.35
CA GLY A 174 15.36 -2.97 -2.81
C GLY A 174 15.24 -4.23 -3.66
N ARG A 175 14.83 -5.34 -3.04
CA ARG A 175 14.49 -6.56 -3.78
C ARG A 175 13.21 -6.30 -4.55
N LEU A 176 13.20 -6.57 -5.85
CA LEU A 176 12.10 -6.29 -6.76
C LEU A 176 11.31 -7.55 -7.06
N TYR A 177 9.99 -7.45 -6.91
CA TYR A 177 9.05 -8.54 -7.11
C TYR A 177 7.96 -8.15 -8.11
N ILE A 178 7.31 -9.16 -8.70
CA ILE A 178 6.13 -8.98 -9.57
C ILE A 178 4.98 -9.89 -9.16
N LYS A 179 3.75 -9.48 -9.47
CA LYS A 179 2.55 -10.35 -9.47
C LYS A 179 1.68 -10.04 -10.70
N PRO A 180 1.04 -11.04 -11.35
CA PRO A 180 0.13 -10.78 -12.46
C PRO A 180 -1.13 -10.02 -12.03
N ILE A 181 -1.53 -9.02 -12.82
CA ILE A 181 -2.79 -8.28 -12.63
C ILE A 181 -3.95 -9.26 -12.95
N CYS A 182 -4.93 -9.34 -12.05
CA CYS A 182 -6.10 -10.21 -12.18
C CYS A 182 -7.15 -9.62 -13.12
#